data_AF-A0A2S4K1J3-F1
#
_entry.id   AF-A0A2S4K1J3-F1
#
_cell.length_a   1.000
_cell.length_b   1.000
_cell.length_c   1.000
_cell.angle_alpha   90.00
_cell.angle_beta   90.00
_cell.angle_gamma   90.00
#
_symmetry.space_group_name_H-M   'P 1'
#
loop_
_entity.id
_entity.type
_entity.pdbx_description
1 polymer ?
#
loop_
_entity_poly.entity_id
_entity_poly.type
_entity_poly.pdbx_seq_one_letter_code
_entity_poly.pdbx_strand_id
1 'polypeptide(L)'
;MGEKQDRMIRENGSDSQRLLTGFVAHSLKNSLAEISAEAHRLPGNALLLRAVQGLSRIVADSLYFQQLQSREMGESSLAPPPGEHLPAEELFELLQLRLQAEAEALKVDLLFSCDPRVRLFTNLDLSLDALERLVLIAMNGLSPGGVLPVSALADPPSIIITAPDPALWLDPDSSVAFPEKQRLSFLVARGLLEFLDCHLSLGGAGDPAPGTCRVAFPGPSSASGNRANQTGLRERPPRSTGDSAP
;
A
#
# COMPACT_ATOMS: atom_id res chain seq x y z
N MET A 1 -28.29 1.51 32.13
CA MET A 1 -28.26 2.89 31.57
C MET A 1 -26.85 3.42 31.37
N GLY A 2 -25.85 3.07 32.19
CA GLY A 2 -24.45 3.53 32.03
C GLY A 2 -23.70 3.03 30.78
N GLU A 3 -23.92 1.79 30.33
CA GLU A 3 -23.20 1.22 29.18
C GLU A 3 -23.48 1.94 27.85
N LYS A 4 -24.69 2.49 27.66
CA LYS A 4 -25.03 3.25 26.45
C LYS A 4 -24.34 4.62 26.42
N GLN A 5 -24.12 5.22 27.58
CA GLN A 5 -23.51 6.55 27.70
C GLN A 5 -21.99 6.50 27.53
N ASP A 6 -21.34 5.47 28.11
CA ASP A 6 -19.92 5.19 27.85
C ASP A 6 -19.64 4.83 26.38
N ARG A 7 -20.57 4.13 25.72
CA ARG A 7 -20.44 3.81 24.29
C ARG A 7 -20.51 5.06 23.40
N MET A 8 -21.49 5.95 23.65
CA MET A 8 -21.60 7.22 22.91
C MET A 8 -20.42 8.17 23.15
N ILE A 9 -19.84 8.18 24.36
CA ILE A 9 -18.66 9.02 24.67
C ILE A 9 -17.41 8.49 23.95
N ARG A 10 -17.23 7.16 23.86
CA ARG A 10 -16.12 6.54 23.11
C ARG A 10 -16.26 6.72 21.60
N GLU A 11 -17.46 6.57 21.05
CA GLU A 11 -17.75 6.78 19.63
C GLU A 11 -17.50 8.27 19.24
N ASN A 12 -18.08 9.23 19.96
CA ASN A 12 -17.89 10.66 19.69
C ASN A 12 -16.46 11.17 19.94
N GLY A 13 -15.75 10.57 20.92
CA GLY A 13 -14.34 10.87 21.17
C GLY A 13 -13.44 10.43 20.02
N SER A 14 -13.73 9.26 19.43
CA SER A 14 -12.98 8.74 18.29
C SER A 14 -13.19 9.57 17.01
N ASP A 15 -14.42 10.03 16.75
CA ASP A 15 -14.75 10.85 15.58
C ASP A 15 -14.17 12.27 15.69
N SER A 16 -14.23 12.87 16.88
CA SER A 16 -13.62 14.18 17.13
C SER A 16 -12.09 14.15 16.96
N GLN A 17 -11.45 13.06 17.40
CA GLN A 17 -10.00 12.88 17.25
C GLN A 17 -9.59 12.63 15.80
N ARG A 18 -10.41 11.90 15.02
CA ARG A 18 -10.20 11.71 13.57
C ARG A 18 -10.35 13.03 12.80
N LEU A 19 -11.40 13.80 13.06
CA LEU A 19 -11.61 15.11 12.43
C LEU A 19 -10.49 16.08 12.78
N LEU A 20 -10.06 16.11 14.04
CA LEU A 20 -8.94 16.94 14.48
C LEU A 20 -7.63 16.52 13.81
N THR A 21 -7.35 15.22 13.72
CA THR A 21 -6.14 14.73 13.05
C THR A 21 -6.16 15.04 11.56
N GLY A 22 -7.32 14.85 10.90
CA GLY A 22 -7.52 15.23 9.51
C GLY A 22 -7.27 16.71 9.27
N PHE A 23 -7.79 17.58 10.14
CA PHE A 23 -7.58 19.02 10.09
C PHE A 23 -6.11 19.41 10.29
N VAL A 24 -5.43 18.81 11.29
CA VAL A 24 -4.01 19.06 11.56
C VAL A 24 -3.16 18.60 10.38
N ALA A 25 -3.42 17.40 9.85
CA ALA A 25 -2.70 16.87 8.70
C ALA A 25 -2.90 17.72 7.44
N HIS A 26 -4.13 18.19 7.19
CA HIS A 26 -4.39 19.09 6.06
C HIS A 26 -3.65 20.42 6.22
N SER A 27 -3.65 21.00 7.42
CA SER A 27 -2.93 22.23 7.74
C SER A 27 -1.42 22.05 7.58
N LEU A 28 -0.86 20.95 8.08
CA LEU A 28 0.56 20.60 7.91
C LEU A 28 0.92 20.41 6.43
N LYS A 29 0.07 19.74 5.65
CA LYS A 29 0.29 19.57 4.20
C LYS A 29 0.39 20.91 3.48
N ASN A 30 -0.48 21.87 3.83
CA ASN A 30 -0.46 23.21 3.24
C ASN A 30 0.83 23.96 3.62
N SER A 31 1.20 23.98 4.91
CA SER A 31 2.45 24.61 5.35
C SER A 31 3.69 23.98 4.74
N LEU A 32 3.72 22.65 4.58
CA LEU A 32 4.82 21.96 3.91
C LEU A 32 4.89 22.28 2.41
N ALA A 33 3.74 22.44 1.74
CA ALA A 33 3.72 22.88 0.35
C ALA A 33 4.30 24.29 0.17
N GLU A 34 3.99 25.22 1.10
CA GLU A 34 4.56 26.57 1.12
C GLU A 34 6.08 26.55 1.34
N ILE A 35 6.56 25.77 2.32
CA ILE A 35 8.00 25.61 2.57
C ILE A 35 8.69 24.98 1.35
N SER A 36 8.06 23.99 0.71
CA SER A 36 8.58 23.37 -0.51
C SER A 36 8.72 24.40 -1.64
N ALA A 37 7.68 25.21 -1.88
CA ALA A 37 7.69 26.24 -2.91
C ALA A 37 8.78 27.28 -2.67
N GLU A 38 9.00 27.69 -1.43
CA GLU A 38 10.05 28.64 -1.07
C GLU A 38 11.46 28.01 -1.15
N ALA A 39 11.60 26.76 -0.73
CA ALA A 39 12.85 26.01 -0.82
C ALA A 39 13.31 25.80 -2.28
N HIS A 40 12.37 25.64 -3.23
CA HIS A 40 12.69 25.59 -4.67
C HIS A 40 13.22 26.92 -5.23
N ARG A 41 12.91 28.07 -4.60
CA ARG A 41 13.39 29.39 -5.02
C ARG A 41 14.82 29.69 -4.58
N LEU A 42 15.33 28.91 -3.63
CA LEU A 42 16.64 29.11 -3.03
C LEU A 42 17.65 28.10 -3.61
N PRO A 43 18.74 28.53 -4.27
CA PRO A 43 19.74 27.62 -4.82
C PRO A 43 20.47 26.87 -3.70
N GLY A 44 20.62 25.55 -3.83
CA GLY A 44 21.39 24.70 -2.91
C GLY A 44 20.59 24.04 -1.77
N ASN A 45 19.26 24.16 -1.74
CA ASN A 45 18.41 23.64 -0.65
C ASN A 45 17.90 22.21 -0.82
N ALA A 46 18.67 21.33 -1.49
CA ALA A 46 18.26 19.94 -1.73
C ALA A 46 17.91 19.17 -0.44
N LEU A 47 18.65 19.42 0.65
CA LEU A 47 18.38 18.80 1.96
C LEU A 47 17.07 19.28 2.58
N LEU A 48 16.72 20.56 2.43
CA LEU A 48 15.47 21.12 2.93
C LEU A 48 14.28 20.57 2.13
N LEU A 49 14.39 20.51 0.80
CA LEU A 49 13.38 19.92 -0.07
C LEU A 49 13.12 18.45 0.30
N ARG A 50 14.18 17.69 0.51
CA ARG A 50 14.11 16.29 0.96
C ARG A 50 13.43 16.17 2.33
N ALA A 51 13.79 17.02 3.28
CA ALA A 51 13.16 17.03 4.61
C ALA A 51 11.65 17.34 4.52
N VAL A 52 11.26 18.31 3.68
CA VAL A 52 9.85 18.68 3.45
C VAL A 52 9.08 17.56 2.76
N GLN A 53 9.68 16.88 1.78
CA GLN A 53 9.10 15.71 1.12
C GLN A 53 8.90 14.56 2.11
N GLY A 54 9.91 14.28 2.95
CA GLY A 54 9.82 13.29 4.02
C GLY A 54 8.71 13.60 5.03
N LEU A 55 8.58 14.85 5.47
CA LEU A 55 7.49 15.28 6.35
C LEU A 55 6.12 15.17 5.67
N SER A 56 6.02 15.55 4.39
CA SER A 56 4.78 15.43 3.62
C SER A 56 4.33 13.98 3.52
N ARG A 57 5.28 13.04 3.36
CA ARG A 57 5.02 11.61 3.36
C ARG A 57 4.52 11.11 4.71
N ILE A 58 5.14 11.52 5.82
CA ILE A 58 4.69 11.16 7.17
C ILE A 58 3.25 11.64 7.44
N VAL A 59 2.92 12.86 7.01
CA VAL A 59 1.57 13.42 7.14
C VAL A 59 0.57 12.62 6.29
N ALA A 60 0.93 12.29 5.04
CA ALA A 60 0.10 11.46 4.18
C ALA A 60 -0.10 10.06 4.77
N ASP A 61 0.96 9.43 5.28
CA ASP A 61 0.93 8.11 5.91
C ASP A 61 0.01 8.09 7.13
N SER A 62 0.06 9.15 7.94
CA SER A 62 -0.82 9.30 9.11
C SER A 62 -2.31 9.37 8.69
N LEU A 63 -2.61 10.06 7.59
CA LEU A 63 -3.96 10.14 7.04
C LEU A 63 -4.43 8.79 6.47
N TYR A 64 -3.60 8.14 5.66
CA TYR A 64 -3.92 6.82 5.09
C TYR A 64 -4.13 5.79 6.18
N PHE A 65 -3.26 5.75 7.19
CA PHE A 65 -3.39 4.82 8.30
C PHE A 65 -4.70 5.01 9.07
N GLN A 66 -5.12 6.24 9.32
CA GLN A 66 -6.42 6.51 9.95
C GLN A 66 -7.60 6.06 9.09
N GLN A 67 -7.54 6.28 7.77
CA GLN A 67 -8.57 5.81 6.84
C GLN A 67 -8.65 4.29 6.84
N LEU A 68 -7.50 3.60 6.79
CA LEU A 68 -7.42 2.14 6.85
C LEU A 68 -7.98 1.60 8.16
N GLN A 69 -7.63 2.19 9.31
CA GLN A 69 -8.18 1.80 10.61
C GLN A 69 -9.71 1.99 10.70
N SER A 70 -10.25 3.06 10.09
CA SER A 70 -11.71 3.24 10.04
C SER A 70 -12.43 2.15 9.23
N ARG A 71 -11.75 1.53 8.25
CA ARG A 71 -12.27 0.43 7.44
C ARG A 71 -12.26 -0.89 8.22
N GLU A 72 -11.16 -1.20 8.91
CA GLU A 72 -11.06 -2.40 9.77
C GLU A 72 -12.11 -2.40 10.89
N MET A 73 -12.47 -1.22 11.40
CA MET A 73 -13.51 -1.04 12.42
C MET A 73 -14.94 -1.11 11.85
N GLY A 74 -15.10 -1.34 10.54
CA GLY A 74 -16.41 -1.49 9.89
C GLY A 74 -17.18 -0.19 9.69
N GLU A 75 -16.55 0.96 9.90
CA GLU A 75 -17.19 2.29 9.85
C GLU A 75 -17.14 2.90 8.43
N SER A 76 -16.25 2.41 7.57
CA SER A 76 -16.13 2.87 6.19
C SER A 76 -16.67 1.84 5.19
N SER A 77 -17.77 2.20 4.51
CA SER A 77 -18.40 1.43 3.42
C SER A 77 -17.78 1.71 2.04
N LEU A 78 -16.60 2.34 1.98
CA LEU A 78 -15.93 2.68 0.73
C LEU A 78 -15.53 1.40 -0.01
N ALA A 79 -16.16 1.18 -1.17
CA ALA A 79 -15.71 0.19 -2.13
C ALA A 79 -14.30 0.57 -2.63
N PRO A 80 -13.45 -0.42 -2.96
CA PRO A 80 -12.18 -0.12 -3.59
C PRO A 80 -12.42 0.71 -4.87
N PRO A 81 -11.55 1.70 -5.16
CA PRO A 81 -11.66 2.50 -6.36
C PRO A 81 -11.55 1.58 -7.58
N PRO A 82 -12.13 1.98 -8.71
CA PRO A 82 -12.04 1.19 -9.93
C PRO A 82 -10.58 0.93 -10.28
N GLY A 83 -10.27 -0.35 -10.50
CA GLY A 83 -9.01 -0.79 -11.10
C GLY A 83 -9.12 -0.86 -12.62
N GLU A 84 -7.98 -0.81 -13.27
CA GLU A 84 -7.82 -0.92 -14.72
C GLU A 84 -6.60 -1.78 -15.07
N HIS A 85 -6.56 -2.28 -16.30
CA HIS A 85 -5.42 -3.06 -16.80
C HIS A 85 -4.34 -2.14 -17.36
N LEU A 86 -3.21 -2.06 -16.67
CA LEU A 86 -2.10 -1.17 -17.02
C LEU A 86 -0.86 -2.00 -17.38
N PRO A 87 -0.06 -1.59 -18.37
CA PRO A 87 1.26 -2.16 -18.57
C PRO A 87 2.17 -1.86 -17.37
N ALA A 88 2.94 -2.85 -16.91
CA ALA A 88 3.87 -2.65 -15.79
C ALA A 88 4.94 -1.58 -16.10
N GLU A 89 5.29 -1.44 -17.39
CA GLU A 89 6.21 -0.42 -17.90
C GLU A 89 5.76 1.00 -17.56
N GLU A 90 4.48 1.33 -17.79
CA GLU A 90 3.92 2.65 -17.48
C GLU A 90 4.02 2.97 -15.98
N LEU A 91 3.78 1.97 -15.14
CA LEU A 91 3.93 2.12 -13.69
C LEU A 91 5.40 2.35 -13.29
N PHE A 92 6.34 1.67 -13.94
CA PHE A 92 7.78 1.84 -13.69
C PHE A 92 8.30 3.20 -14.15
N GLU A 93 7.85 3.72 -15.29
CA GLU A 93 8.21 5.07 -15.75
C GLU A 93 7.80 6.14 -14.73
N LEU A 94 6.55 6.07 -14.25
CA LEU A 94 6.03 7.01 -13.25
C LEU A 94 6.73 6.85 -11.90
N LEU A 95 6.99 5.60 -11.49
CA LEU A 95 7.69 5.31 -10.24
C LEU A 95 9.14 5.81 -10.27
N GLN A 96 9.84 5.63 -11.40
CA GLN A 96 11.19 6.17 -11.59
C GLN A 96 11.19 7.70 -11.49
N LEU A 97 10.23 8.37 -12.15
CA LEU A 97 10.11 9.83 -12.09
C LEU A 97 9.90 10.33 -10.66
N ARG A 98 9.05 9.66 -9.87
CA ARG A 98 8.77 10.03 -8.47
C ARG A 98 9.97 9.81 -7.54
N LEU A 99 10.78 8.80 -7.82
CA LEU A 99 11.89 8.39 -6.94
C LEU A 99 13.25 8.99 -7.32
N GLN A 100 13.39 9.56 -8.52
CA GLN A 100 14.66 10.03 -9.07
C GLN A 100 15.44 10.94 -8.10
N ALA A 101 14.78 11.94 -7.52
CA ALA A 101 15.41 12.89 -6.61
C ALA A 101 15.95 12.21 -5.32
N GLU A 102 15.23 11.22 -4.79
CA GLU A 102 15.67 10.47 -3.61
C GLU A 102 16.79 9.48 -3.96
N ALA A 103 16.74 8.87 -5.14
CA ALA A 103 17.78 7.97 -5.64
C ALA A 103 19.11 8.72 -5.80
N GLU A 104 19.09 9.91 -6.40
CA GLU A 104 20.25 10.78 -6.51
C GLU A 104 20.78 11.21 -5.14
N ALA A 105 19.88 11.59 -4.22
CA ALA A 105 20.26 12.01 -2.87
C ALA A 105 20.91 10.88 -2.06
N LEU A 106 20.44 9.64 -2.23
CA LEU A 106 20.99 8.44 -1.61
C LEU A 106 22.18 7.84 -2.38
N LYS A 107 22.45 8.33 -3.60
CA LYS A 107 23.42 7.77 -4.55
C LYS A 107 23.14 6.29 -4.82
N VAL A 108 21.89 5.95 -5.08
CA VAL A 108 21.42 4.60 -5.38
C VAL A 108 20.94 4.56 -6.82
N ASP A 109 21.26 3.48 -7.53
CA ASP A 109 20.78 3.24 -8.88
C ASP A 109 19.52 2.36 -8.85
N LEU A 110 18.42 2.84 -9.43
CA LEU A 110 17.20 2.06 -9.60
C LEU A 110 17.25 1.30 -10.93
N LEU A 111 17.12 -0.02 -10.88
CA LEU A 111 17.12 -0.87 -12.07
C LEU A 111 15.73 -1.49 -12.27
N PHE A 112 14.94 -0.86 -13.13
CA PHE A 112 13.62 -1.38 -13.53
C PHE A 112 13.76 -2.38 -14.68
N SER A 113 13.11 -3.54 -14.55
CA SER A 113 13.07 -4.57 -15.60
C SER A 113 11.67 -5.17 -15.73
N CYS A 114 11.09 -5.14 -16.92
CA CYS A 114 9.76 -5.72 -17.13
C CYS A 114 9.71 -6.49 -18.45
N ASP A 115 8.93 -7.56 -18.48
CA ASP A 115 8.45 -8.10 -19.75
C ASP A 115 7.33 -7.16 -20.26
N PRO A 116 7.40 -6.67 -21.51
CA PRO A 116 6.40 -5.74 -22.07
C PRO A 116 4.97 -6.32 -22.13
N ARG A 117 4.82 -7.63 -21.92
CA ARG A 117 3.53 -8.33 -21.86
C ARG A 117 2.87 -8.26 -20.49
N VAL A 118 3.60 -7.84 -19.44
CA VAL A 118 3.04 -7.80 -18.08
C VAL A 118 1.98 -6.71 -17.99
N ARG A 119 0.76 -7.13 -17.68
CA ARG A 119 -0.39 -6.27 -17.42
C ARG A 119 -0.85 -6.48 -15.98
N LEU A 120 -1.03 -5.39 -15.24
CA LEU A 120 -1.44 -5.37 -13.84
C LEU A 120 -2.88 -4.86 -13.78
N PHE A 121 -3.77 -5.56 -13.08
CA PHE A 121 -5.09 -5.02 -12.76
C PHE A 121 -5.01 -4.25 -11.45
N THR A 122 -5.08 -2.92 -11.50
CA THR A 122 -4.93 -2.09 -10.30
C THR A 122 -5.44 -0.67 -10.47
N ASN A 123 -5.50 0.09 -9.39
CA ASN A 123 -5.65 1.54 -9.43
C ASN A 123 -4.25 2.18 -9.47
N LEU A 124 -3.96 2.97 -10.51
CA LEU A 124 -2.63 3.53 -10.76
C LEU A 124 -2.08 4.32 -9.57
N ASP A 125 -2.85 5.28 -9.07
CA ASP A 125 -2.39 6.20 -8.03
C ASP A 125 -2.08 5.47 -6.72
N LEU A 126 -3.00 4.62 -6.26
CA LEU A 126 -2.82 3.89 -5.01
C LEU A 126 -1.69 2.85 -5.10
N SER A 127 -1.51 2.22 -6.25
CA SER A 127 -0.39 1.31 -6.48
C SER A 127 0.95 2.02 -6.54
N LEU A 128 1.02 3.17 -7.22
CA LEU A 128 2.23 4.00 -7.22
C LEU A 128 2.58 4.44 -5.80
N ASP A 129 1.60 4.88 -5.03
CA ASP A 129 1.79 5.30 -3.65
C ASP A 129 2.30 4.16 -2.75
N ALA A 130 1.77 2.95 -2.91
CA ALA A 130 2.23 1.78 -2.16
C ALA A 130 3.65 1.36 -2.58
N LEU A 131 3.91 1.28 -3.88
CA LEU A 131 5.20 0.84 -4.42
C LEU A 131 6.31 1.85 -4.15
N GLU A 132 6.03 3.15 -4.24
CA GLU A 132 6.97 4.22 -3.87
C GLU A 132 7.48 4.02 -2.44
N ARG A 133 6.59 3.75 -1.49
CA ARG A 133 6.95 3.49 -0.09
C ARG A 133 7.84 2.26 0.05
N LEU A 134 7.49 1.15 -0.60
CA LEU A 134 8.27 -0.08 -0.53
C LEU A 134 9.67 0.11 -1.15
N VAL A 135 9.76 0.76 -2.30
CA VAL A 135 11.05 1.04 -2.96
C VAL A 135 11.91 1.97 -2.12
N LEU A 136 11.33 3.01 -1.51
CA LEU A 136 12.09 3.91 -0.62
C LEU A 136 12.60 3.22 0.64
N ILE A 137 11.80 2.33 1.24
CA ILE A 137 12.26 1.50 2.36
C ILE A 137 13.49 0.71 1.92
N ALA A 138 13.44 0.10 0.73
CA ALA A 138 14.57 -0.64 0.19
C ALA A 138 15.80 0.20 -0.14
N MET A 139 15.61 1.38 -0.75
CA MET A 139 16.70 2.31 -1.04
C MET A 139 17.41 2.78 0.23
N ASN A 140 16.68 3.02 1.32
CA ASN A 140 17.28 3.45 2.58
C ASN A 140 18.11 2.35 3.26
N GLY A 141 17.91 1.08 2.89
CA GLY A 141 18.74 -0.03 3.31
C GLY A 141 20.04 -0.19 2.51
N LEU A 142 20.22 0.58 1.43
CA LEU A 142 21.38 0.47 0.56
C LEU A 142 22.52 1.39 1.00
N SER A 143 23.74 0.88 0.79
CA SER A 143 24.94 1.72 0.82
C SER A 143 25.01 2.61 -0.44
N PRO A 144 25.59 3.81 -0.36
CA PRO A 144 25.85 4.64 -1.54
C PRO A 144 26.61 3.88 -2.62
N GLY A 145 26.17 3.99 -3.87
CA GLY A 145 26.62 3.21 -5.03
C GLY A 145 25.90 1.86 -5.21
N GLY A 146 24.95 1.53 -4.34
CA GLY A 146 24.14 0.32 -4.44
C GLY A 146 23.13 0.38 -5.59
N VAL A 147 22.79 -0.79 -6.12
CA VAL A 147 21.76 -0.96 -7.15
C VAL A 147 20.54 -1.62 -6.53
N LEU A 148 19.35 -1.10 -6.80
CA LEU A 148 18.07 -1.69 -6.38
C LEU A 148 17.30 -2.26 -7.59
N PRO A 149 17.28 -3.58 -7.78
CA PRO A 149 16.46 -4.21 -8.81
C PRO A 149 14.98 -4.17 -8.46
N VAL A 150 14.16 -3.68 -9.40
CA VAL A 150 12.70 -3.74 -9.37
C VAL A 150 12.25 -4.42 -10.67
N SER A 151 11.55 -5.55 -10.55
CA SER A 151 11.17 -6.37 -11.70
C SER A 151 9.69 -6.68 -11.75
N ALA A 152 9.13 -6.82 -12.96
CA ALA A 152 7.75 -7.24 -13.18
C ALA A 152 7.69 -8.61 -13.86
N LEU A 153 6.87 -9.51 -13.32
CA LEU A 153 6.65 -10.87 -13.84
C LEU A 153 5.19 -11.05 -14.26
N ALA A 154 4.94 -11.83 -15.31
CA ALA A 154 3.60 -12.02 -15.88
C ALA A 154 2.76 -13.09 -15.15
N ASP A 155 3.39 -14.17 -14.68
CA ASP A 155 2.69 -15.37 -14.19
C ASP A 155 3.18 -15.82 -12.80
N PRO A 156 2.42 -15.53 -11.72
CA PRO A 156 1.32 -14.56 -11.65
C PRO A 156 1.82 -13.11 -11.78
N PRO A 157 0.94 -12.16 -12.19
CA PRO A 157 1.30 -10.76 -12.39
C PRO A 157 1.83 -10.19 -11.07
N SER A 158 3.11 -9.84 -11.03
CA SER A 158 3.75 -9.41 -9.80
C SER A 158 4.89 -8.43 -10.02
N ILE A 159 5.11 -7.57 -9.03
CA ILE A 159 6.29 -6.72 -8.93
C ILE A 159 7.18 -7.26 -7.80
N ILE A 160 8.48 -7.39 -8.06
CA ILE A 160 9.48 -7.86 -7.12
C ILE A 160 10.54 -6.77 -6.91
N ILE A 161 10.72 -6.37 -5.66
CA ILE A 161 11.77 -5.46 -5.21
C ILE A 161 12.82 -6.32 -4.49
N THR A 162 14.05 -6.33 -4.99
CA THR A 162 15.13 -7.15 -4.41
C THR A 162 16.07 -6.28 -3.58
N ALA A 163 15.96 -6.37 -2.26
CA ALA A 163 16.92 -5.76 -1.36
C ALA A 163 18.12 -6.69 -1.15
N PRO A 164 19.35 -6.15 -1.06
CA PRO A 164 20.54 -6.96 -0.85
C PRO A 164 20.66 -7.47 0.59
N ASP A 165 19.93 -6.89 1.55
CA ASP A 165 19.88 -7.37 2.93
C ASP A 165 18.53 -8.04 3.22
N PRO A 166 18.51 -9.36 3.50
CA PRO A 166 17.31 -10.08 3.94
C PRO A 166 16.67 -9.52 5.22
N ALA A 167 17.45 -8.84 6.07
CA ALA A 167 16.97 -8.22 7.29
C ALA A 167 16.12 -6.97 7.04
N LEU A 168 16.10 -6.44 5.81
CA LEU A 168 15.30 -5.28 5.47
C LEU A 168 13.79 -5.57 5.49
N TRP A 169 13.39 -6.76 5.03
CA TRP A 169 11.97 -7.14 4.91
C TRP A 169 11.49 -7.96 6.10
N LEU A 170 12.12 -7.80 7.27
CA LEU A 170 11.67 -8.47 8.49
C LEU A 170 10.20 -8.14 8.76
N ASP A 171 9.51 -9.12 9.34
CA ASP A 171 8.10 -9.03 9.69
C ASP A 171 7.83 -7.73 10.50
N PRO A 172 6.92 -6.85 10.06
CA PRO A 172 6.57 -5.62 10.80
C PRO A 172 5.98 -5.87 12.19
N ASP A 173 5.54 -7.10 12.47
CA ASP A 173 5.07 -7.58 13.77
C ASP A 173 6.19 -8.21 14.61
N SER A 174 7.40 -8.36 14.04
CA SER A 174 8.61 -8.76 14.77
C SER A 174 9.07 -7.66 15.72
N SER A 175 9.51 -8.04 16.91
CA SER A 175 10.11 -7.15 17.90
C SER A 175 11.52 -6.67 17.51
N VAL A 176 12.06 -7.15 16.37
CA VAL A 176 13.40 -6.83 15.89
C VAL A 176 13.38 -5.56 15.02
N ALA A 177 13.83 -4.46 15.61
CA ALA A 177 14.51 -3.30 14.99
C ALA A 177 14.10 -2.84 13.57
N PHE A 178 12.81 -2.82 13.22
CA PHE A 178 12.37 -2.03 12.07
C PHE A 178 12.50 -0.54 12.44
N PRO A 179 13.24 0.30 11.70
CA PRO A 179 13.34 1.71 12.03
C PRO A 179 11.94 2.35 12.10
N GLU A 180 11.58 2.94 13.25
CA GLU A 180 10.21 3.45 13.50
C GLU A 180 9.68 4.34 12.36
N LYS A 181 10.56 5.13 11.75
CA LYS A 181 10.23 6.00 10.61
C LYS A 181 9.75 5.25 9.36
N GLN A 182 10.28 4.05 9.11
CA GLN A 182 9.90 3.25 7.95
C GLN A 182 8.65 2.42 8.25
N ARG A 183 8.41 2.09 9.53
CA ARG A 183 7.35 1.15 9.95
C ARG A 183 5.97 1.60 9.51
N LEU A 184 5.67 2.88 9.72
CA LEU A 184 4.39 3.45 9.30
C LEU A 184 4.22 3.39 7.77
N SER A 185 5.25 3.77 7.02
CA SER A 185 5.21 3.71 5.54
C SER A 185 5.02 2.28 5.02
N PHE A 186 5.62 1.29 5.69
CA PHE A 186 5.39 -0.13 5.36
C PHE A 186 3.94 -0.55 5.62
N LEU A 187 3.41 -0.23 6.81
CA LEU A 187 2.02 -0.58 7.18
C LEU A 187 1.01 0.08 6.24
N VAL A 188 1.24 1.35 5.86
CA VAL A 188 0.41 2.05 4.88
C VAL A 188 0.51 1.39 3.50
N ALA A 189 1.71 1.06 3.03
CA ALA A 189 1.88 0.36 1.75
C ALA A 189 1.14 -0.98 1.73
N ARG A 190 1.29 -1.79 2.79
CA ARG A 190 0.57 -3.05 2.96
C ARG A 190 -0.95 -2.85 2.95
N GLY A 191 -1.46 -1.90 3.73
CA GLY A 191 -2.90 -1.63 3.78
C GLY A 191 -3.47 -1.10 2.46
N LEU A 192 -2.71 -0.30 1.70
CA LEU A 192 -3.09 0.11 0.35
C LEU A 192 -3.14 -1.07 -0.62
N LEU A 193 -2.16 -1.98 -0.56
CA LEU A 193 -2.15 -3.19 -1.38
C LEU A 193 -3.30 -4.12 -1.04
N GLU A 194 -3.57 -4.35 0.25
CA GLU A 194 -4.73 -5.13 0.70
C GLU A 194 -6.05 -4.47 0.28
N PHE A 195 -6.13 -3.13 0.26
CA PHE A 195 -7.28 -2.39 -0.25
C PHE A 195 -7.50 -2.59 -1.76
N LEU A 196 -6.44 -2.90 -2.51
CA LEU A 196 -6.46 -3.20 -3.95
C LEU A 196 -6.53 -4.69 -4.27
N ASP A 197 -6.84 -5.55 -3.29
CA ASP A 197 -6.81 -7.01 -3.41
C ASP A 197 -5.44 -7.57 -3.89
N CYS A 198 -4.36 -6.83 -3.66
CA CYS A 198 -3.00 -7.26 -3.93
C CYS A 198 -2.43 -8.01 -2.72
N HIS A 199 -1.58 -9.00 -2.98
CA HIS A 199 -0.94 -9.79 -1.93
C HIS A 199 0.54 -9.44 -1.81
N LEU A 200 0.94 -8.92 -0.64
CA LEU A 200 2.34 -8.65 -0.30
C LEU A 200 2.97 -9.89 0.36
N SER A 201 4.13 -10.30 -0.13
CA SER A 201 4.93 -11.39 0.44
C SER A 201 6.39 -10.97 0.58
N LEU A 202 7.02 -11.32 1.69
CA LEU A 202 8.39 -10.95 2.03
C LEU A 202 9.24 -12.23 2.11
N GLY A 203 10.38 -12.24 1.43
CA GLY A 203 11.37 -13.31 1.47
C GLY A 203 12.34 -13.09 2.62
N GLY A 204 12.16 -13.81 3.72
CA GLY A 204 12.96 -13.72 4.93
C GLY A 204 14.25 -14.55 4.88
N ALA A 205 15.01 -14.50 5.96
CA ALA A 205 16.19 -15.36 6.14
C ALA A 205 15.75 -16.84 6.21
N GLY A 206 16.04 -17.62 5.16
CA GLY A 206 15.66 -19.03 5.03
C GLY A 206 14.74 -19.33 3.85
N ASP A 207 14.20 -18.31 3.19
CA ASP A 207 13.46 -18.48 1.95
C ASP A 207 14.39 -18.76 0.75
N PRO A 208 13.90 -19.43 -0.31
CA PRO A 208 14.68 -19.66 -1.53
C PRO A 208 15.05 -18.36 -2.28
N ALA A 209 14.37 -17.25 -1.97
CA ALA A 209 14.66 -15.91 -2.49
C ALA A 209 14.70 -14.91 -1.31
N PRO A 210 15.75 -14.93 -0.47
CA PRO A 210 15.85 -14.04 0.68
C PRO A 210 16.08 -12.60 0.20
N GLY A 211 15.55 -11.61 0.93
CA GLY A 211 15.69 -10.20 0.56
C GLY A 211 14.73 -9.71 -0.52
N THR A 212 13.74 -10.51 -0.92
CA THR A 212 12.73 -10.08 -1.90
C THR A 212 11.45 -9.59 -1.24
N CYS A 213 10.89 -8.49 -1.74
CA CYS A 213 9.52 -8.07 -1.47
C CYS A 213 8.72 -8.25 -2.76
N ARG A 214 7.71 -9.11 -2.72
CA ARG A 214 6.87 -9.43 -3.87
C ARG A 214 5.44 -8.97 -3.64
N VAL A 215 4.95 -8.14 -4.56
CA VAL A 215 3.56 -7.70 -4.65
C VAL A 215 2.90 -8.47 -5.79
N ALA A 216 1.97 -9.36 -5.47
CA ALA A 216 1.15 -10.06 -6.45
C ALA A 216 -0.16 -9.31 -6.67
N PHE A 217 -0.46 -9.01 -7.94
CA PHE A 217 -1.67 -8.31 -8.34
C PHE A 217 -2.79 -9.32 -8.66
N PRO A 218 -4.07 -8.94 -8.50
CA PRO A 218 -5.19 -9.79 -8.87
C PRO A 218 -5.10 -10.17 -10.35
N GLY A 219 -5.28 -11.47 -10.64
CA GLY A 219 -5.33 -11.97 -12.00
C GLY A 219 -6.65 -11.59 -12.71
N PRO A 220 -6.71 -11.71 -14.04
CA PRO A 220 -7.92 -11.40 -14.83
C PRO A 220 -9.15 -12.22 -14.40
N SER A 221 -8.96 -13.35 -13.71
CA SER A 221 -10.01 -14.22 -13.20
C SER A 221 -10.62 -13.75 -11.86
N SER A 222 -10.00 -12.79 -11.17
CA SER A 222 -10.40 -12.39 -9.80
C SER A 222 -11.49 -11.31 -9.77
N ALA A 223 -11.82 -10.67 -10.90
CA ALA A 223 -12.84 -9.62 -10.98
C ALA A 223 -14.29 -10.13 -10.88
N SER A 224 -14.52 -11.44 -10.70
CA SER A 224 -15.86 -12.02 -10.58
C SER A 224 -15.87 -13.15 -9.55
N GLY A 225 -15.97 -12.79 -8.26
CA GLY A 225 -15.88 -13.82 -7.22
C GLY A 225 -16.29 -13.40 -5.82
N ASN A 226 -17.18 -12.42 -5.63
CA ASN A 226 -17.85 -12.26 -4.32
C ASN A 226 -19.11 -11.38 -4.38
N ARG A 227 -20.12 -11.78 -5.17
CA ARG A 227 -21.50 -11.28 -5.05
C ARG A 227 -22.58 -12.27 -5.51
N ALA A 228 -22.28 -13.57 -5.45
CA ALA A 228 -23.23 -14.64 -5.75
C ALA A 228 -23.22 -15.68 -4.63
N ASN A 229 -23.41 -15.26 -3.38
CA ASN A 229 -23.75 -16.18 -2.29
C ASN A 229 -24.50 -15.44 -1.17
N GLN A 230 -25.61 -14.79 -1.52
CA GLN A 230 -26.63 -14.36 -0.57
C GLN A 230 -27.90 -13.97 -1.34
N THR A 231 -28.61 -14.98 -1.84
CA THR A 231 -30.07 -15.03 -2.10
C THR A 231 -30.38 -16.29 -2.94
N GLY A 232 -30.24 -17.46 -2.30
CA GLY A 232 -30.70 -18.73 -2.84
C GLY A 232 -31.65 -19.34 -1.82
N LEU A 233 -32.93 -19.04 -2.00
CA LEU A 233 -34.05 -19.46 -1.16
C LEU A 233 -33.97 -20.94 -0.77
N ARG A 234 -34.32 -21.18 0.50
CA ARG A 234 -34.81 -22.48 0.96
C ARG A 234 -35.96 -22.94 0.07
N GLU A 235 -35.68 -23.74 -0.94
CA GLU A 235 -36.68 -24.61 -1.53
C GLU A 235 -36.50 -26.01 -0.94
N ARG A 236 -37.47 -26.38 -0.10
CA ARG A 236 -37.62 -27.72 0.45
C ARG A 236 -37.77 -28.72 -0.72
N PRO A 237 -37.28 -29.96 -0.57
CA PRO A 237 -37.57 -30.99 -1.57
C PRO A 237 -39.07 -31.34 -1.52
N PRO A 238 -39.79 -31.41 -2.65
CA PRO A 238 -41.07 -32.09 -2.68
C PRO A 238 -40.83 -33.60 -2.56
N ARG A 239 -41.35 -34.20 -1.47
CA ARG A 239 -41.42 -35.65 -1.29
C ARG A 239 -42.49 -36.24 -2.23
N SER A 240 -42.02 -37.13 -3.10
CA SER A 240 -42.66 -38.36 -3.59
C SER A 240 -44.19 -38.43 -3.68
N THR A 241 -44.71 -38.44 -4.92
CA THR A 241 -45.91 -39.21 -5.27
C THR A 241 -45.65 -39.91 -6.59
N GLY A 242 -45.73 -41.25 -6.60
CA GLY A 242 -45.65 -42.04 -7.84
C GLY A 242 -44.89 -43.35 -7.69
N ASP A 243 -45.51 -44.34 -7.04
CA ASP A 243 -45.46 -45.75 -7.49
C ASP A 243 -46.73 -46.43 -6.97
N SER A 244 -47.69 -46.74 -7.84
CA SER A 244 -47.80 -47.99 -8.59
C SER A 244 -48.18 -49.16 -7.68
N ALA A 245 -49.47 -49.47 -7.65
CA ALA A 245 -50.01 -50.79 -7.29
C ALA A 245 -51.22 -51.07 -8.20
N PRO A 246 -51.46 -52.34 -8.55
CA PRO A 246 -52.13 -52.76 -9.79
C PRO A 246 -53.60 -52.39 -9.92
#